data_AF-A0A8I0H3C9-F1
#
_entry.id   AF-A0A8I0H3C9-F1
#
_cell.length_a   1.000
_cell.length_b   1.000
_cell.length_c   1.000
_cell.angle_alpha   90.00
_cell.angle_beta   90.00
_cell.angle_gamma   90.00
#
_symmetry.space_group_name_H-M   'P 1'
#
loop_
_entity.id
_entity.type
_entity.pdbx_description
1 polymer ?
#
loop_
_entity_poly.entity_id
_entity_poly.type
_entity_poly.pdbx_seq_one_letter_code
_entity_poly.pdbx_strand_id
1 'polypeptide(L)'
;MSDCTHDCSSCGESCAERQGGSPFQIKPLREGCRVGKVYGVVSGKGGVGKSMVTSQLAVTMQRRGHNVAVLDADITGPSIP
;
A
#
# COMPACT_ATOMS: atom_id res chain seq x y z
N MET A 1 29.45 -24.88 4.72
CA MET A 1 29.71 -23.72 5.58
C MET A 1 29.12 -22.53 4.85
N SER A 2 28.00 -22.04 5.37
CA SER A 2 27.08 -21.12 4.71
C SER A 2 27.52 -19.69 5.01
N ASP A 3 28.17 -19.04 4.04
CA ASP A 3 28.56 -17.63 4.13
C ASP A 3 27.37 -16.73 3.79
N CYS A 4 26.43 -16.60 4.73
CA CYS A 4 25.48 -15.50 4.71
C CYS A 4 26.07 -14.35 5.53
N THR A 5 26.70 -13.39 4.86
CA THR A 5 26.77 -12.03 5.39
C THR A 5 25.34 -11.55 5.61
N HIS A 6 25.05 -10.91 6.75
CA HIS A 6 23.73 -10.45 7.23
C HIS A 6 22.96 -9.48 6.31
N ASP A 7 23.26 -9.45 5.01
CA ASP A 7 22.63 -8.67 3.96
C ASP A 7 21.87 -9.63 3.02
N CYS A 8 20.62 -9.95 3.37
CA CYS A 8 19.79 -10.93 2.63
C CYS A 8 19.16 -10.36 1.33
N SER A 9 19.75 -9.30 0.76
CA SER A 9 19.33 -8.71 -0.51
C SER A 9 19.70 -9.57 -1.74
N SER A 10 20.73 -10.41 -1.64
CA SER A 10 21.24 -11.25 -2.74
C SER A 10 21.24 -12.77 -2.48
N CYS A 11 20.65 -13.24 -1.38
CA CYS A 11 20.69 -14.66 -1.02
C CYS A 11 19.47 -15.44 -1.58
N GLY A 12 19.74 -16.58 -2.20
CA GLY A 12 18.75 -17.50 -2.77
C GLY A 12 18.07 -18.44 -1.77
N GLU A 13 18.45 -18.40 -0.49
CA GLU A 13 17.85 -19.21 0.57
C GLU A 13 16.66 -18.48 1.22
N SER A 14 15.66 -19.23 1.69
CA SER A 14 14.47 -18.70 2.37
C SER A 14 14.81 -18.12 3.75
N CYS A 15 15.26 -16.86 3.79
CA CYS A 15 15.49 -16.09 5.02
C CYS A 15 14.17 -15.86 5.80
N ALA A 16 14.15 -16.22 7.09
CA ALA A 16 13.06 -15.92 8.01
C ALA A 16 12.86 -14.40 8.27
N GLU A 17 13.81 -13.56 7.86
CA GLU A 17 13.71 -12.09 7.87
C GLU A 17 12.85 -11.53 6.73
N ARG A 18 12.46 -12.35 5.73
CA ARG A 18 11.34 -12.03 4.83
C ARG A 18 10.00 -12.19 5.54
N GLN A 19 9.91 -11.79 6.80
CA GLN A 19 8.64 -11.64 7.51
C GLN A 19 7.88 -10.49 6.86
N GLY A 20 7.18 -10.86 5.79
CA GLY A 20 6.31 -10.04 4.96
C GLY A 20 5.05 -9.62 5.71
N GLY A 21 5.21 -8.93 6.83
CA GLY A 21 4.20 -7.98 7.25
C GLY A 21 4.20 -6.88 6.20
N SER A 22 3.22 -6.87 5.29
CA SER A 22 3.04 -5.69 4.45
C SER A 22 2.89 -4.50 5.38
N PRO A 23 3.50 -3.34 5.11
CA PRO A 23 3.31 -2.13 5.94
C PRO A 23 1.84 -1.70 6.02
N PHE A 24 0.97 -2.32 5.21
CA PHE A 24 -0.48 -2.18 5.20
C PHE A 24 -1.21 -3.32 5.93
N GLN A 25 -0.55 -3.99 6.87
CA GLN A 25 -1.16 -5.04 7.69
C GLN A 25 -2.39 -4.46 8.40
N ILE A 26 -3.57 -4.86 7.92
CA ILE A 26 -4.85 -4.32 8.35
C ILE A 26 -5.02 -4.70 9.82
N LYS A 27 -4.96 -3.72 10.72
CA LYS A 27 -5.41 -3.91 12.11
C LYS A 27 -6.84 -4.44 12.09
N PRO A 28 -7.22 -5.33 13.04
CA PRO A 28 -8.57 -5.86 13.08
C PRO A 28 -9.57 -4.70 13.06
N LEU A 29 -10.42 -4.72 12.03
CA LEU A 29 -11.46 -3.73 11.85
C LEU A 29 -12.52 -3.94 12.95
N ARG A 30 -13.26 -2.87 13.27
CA ARG A 30 -14.42 -2.97 14.18
C ARG A 30 -15.39 -4.04 13.66
N GLU A 31 -16.07 -4.74 14.57
CA GLU A 31 -17.08 -5.74 14.21
C GLU A 31 -18.11 -5.16 13.21
N GLY A 32 -18.37 -5.88 12.13
CA GLY A 32 -19.24 -5.45 11.03
C GLY A 32 -18.53 -4.70 9.90
N CYS A 33 -17.27 -4.28 10.05
CA CYS A 33 -16.50 -3.62 9.00
C CYS A 33 -15.61 -4.60 8.24
N ARG A 34 -15.55 -4.47 6.91
CA ARG A 34 -14.70 -5.28 6.03
C ARG A 34 -13.97 -4.42 5.01
N VAL A 35 -12.65 -4.54 4.98
CA VAL A 35 -11.81 -4.02 3.90
C VAL A 35 -11.15 -5.22 3.23
N GLY A 36 -11.38 -5.40 1.94
CA GLY A 36 -10.85 -6.53 1.19
C GLY A 36 -9.38 -6.37 0.81
N LYS A 37 -9.02 -5.19 0.29
CA LYS A 37 -7.66 -4.85 -0.16
C LYS A 37 -7.33 -3.40 0.18
N VAL A 38 -6.08 -3.14 0.52
CA VAL A 38 -5.54 -1.80 0.77
C VAL A 38 -4.42 -1.55 -0.25
N TYR A 39 -4.49 -0.40 -0.92
CA TYR A 39 -3.49 0.05 -1.87
C TYR A 39 -2.81 1.31 -1.32
N GLY A 40 -1.50 1.26 -1.11
CA GLY A 40 -0.71 2.44 -0.75
C GLY A 40 -0.21 3.15 -2.00
N VAL A 41 -0.67 4.38 -2.24
CA VAL A 41 -0.16 5.23 -3.32
C VAL A 41 0.79 6.25 -2.69
N VAL A 42 2.08 6.19 -3.05
CA VAL A 42 3.13 7.05 -2.50
C VAL A 42 3.92 7.73 -3.61
N SER A 43 4.48 8.91 -3.33
CA SER A 43 5.39 9.61 -4.23
C SER A 43 6.59 10.16 -3.47
N GLY A 44 7.78 10.08 -4.06
CA GLY A 44 9.00 10.69 -3.52
C GLY A 44 9.10 12.21 -3.73
N LYS A 45 8.26 12.81 -4.58
CA LYS A 45 8.27 14.26 -4.88
C LYS A 45 6.85 14.82 -5.11
N GLY A 46 6.64 16.10 -4.84
CA GLY A 46 5.39 16.80 -5.15
C GLY A 46 5.16 16.93 -6.66
N GLY A 47 3.89 16.96 -7.10
CA GLY A 47 3.52 17.24 -8.49
C GLY A 47 3.60 16.08 -9.48
N VAL A 48 3.95 14.85 -9.06
CA VAL A 48 4.04 13.68 -9.97
C VAL A 48 2.68 13.08 -10.36
N GLY A 49 1.57 13.64 -9.86
CA GLY A 49 0.23 13.14 -10.15
C GLY A 49 -0.28 12.02 -9.22
N LYS A 50 0.27 11.87 -8.01
CA LYS A 50 -0.19 10.88 -7.01
C LYS A 50 -1.71 10.90 -6.79
N SER A 51 -2.28 12.09 -6.59
CA SER A 51 -3.71 12.28 -6.36
C SER A 51 -4.53 11.96 -7.61
N MET A 52 -4.05 12.33 -8.80
CA MET A 52 -4.69 11.99 -10.07
C MET A 52 -4.75 10.47 -10.28
N VAL A 53 -3.66 9.76 -10.04
CA VAL A 53 -3.62 8.29 -10.14
C VAL A 53 -4.55 7.64 -9.11
N THR A 54 -4.58 8.17 -7.89
CA THR A 54 -5.47 7.69 -6.82
C THR A 54 -6.94 7.84 -7.20
N SER A 55 -7.35 9.00 -7.73
CA SER A 55 -8.72 9.25 -8.16
C SER A 55 -9.12 8.38 -9.35
N GLN A 56 -8.25 8.22 -10.35
CA GLN A 56 -8.55 7.35 -11.50
C GLN A 56 -8.65 5.87 -11.11
N LEU A 57 -7.80 5.41 -10.20
CA LEU A 57 -7.88 4.07 -9.64
C LEU A 57 -9.22 3.85 -8.93
N ALA A 58 -9.63 4.80 -8.09
CA ALA A 58 -10.89 4.72 -7.36
C ALA A 58 -12.11 4.67 -8.29
N VAL A 59 -12.18 5.60 -9.27
CA VAL A 59 -13.27 5.64 -10.26
C VAL A 59 -13.31 4.36 -11.09
N THR A 60 -12.17 3.84 -11.52
CA THR A 60 -12.11 2.61 -12.33
C THR A 60 -12.57 1.40 -11.52
N MET A 61 -12.17 1.30 -10.26
CA MET A 61 -12.57 0.19 -9.39
C MET A 61 -14.06 0.27 -9.03
N GLN A 62 -14.59 1.47 -8.83
CA GLN A 62 -16.03 1.68 -8.66
C GLN A 62 -16.81 1.26 -9.91
N ARG A 63 -16.36 1.64 -11.11
CA ARG A 63 -16.97 1.22 -12.39
C ARG A 63 -16.93 -0.29 -12.62
N ARG A 64 -15.96 -0.99 -12.01
CA ARG A 64 -15.88 -2.46 -12.01
C ARG A 64 -16.77 -3.13 -10.96
N GLY A 65 -17.56 -2.35 -10.21
CA GLY A 65 -18.51 -2.85 -9.22
C GLY A 65 -17.91 -3.07 -7.83
N HIS A 66 -16.73 -2.53 -7.53
CA HIS A 66 -16.15 -2.61 -6.19
C HIS A 66 -16.57 -1.42 -5.32
N ASN A 67 -16.77 -1.69 -4.04
CA ASN A 67 -16.89 -0.64 -3.02
C ASN A 67 -15.49 -0.13 -2.69
N VAL A 68 -15.23 1.14 -3.00
CA VAL A 68 -13.91 1.76 -2.86
C VAL A 68 -14.01 2.96 -1.94
N ALA A 69 -13.03 3.12 -1.07
CA ALA A 69 -12.82 4.32 -0.28
C ALA A 69 -11.40 4.83 -0.55
N VAL A 70 -11.24 6.15 -0.58
CA VAL A 70 -9.95 6.84 -0.66
C VAL A 70 -9.68 7.47 0.69
N LEU A 71 -8.51 7.19 1.25
CA LEU A 71 -8.01 7.84 2.46
C LEU A 71 -6.81 8.69 2.05
N ASP A 72 -6.96 10.01 2.09
CA ASP A 72 -5.86 10.92 1.87
C ASP A 72 -5.05 11.10 3.17
N ALA A 73 -3.76 10.80 3.10
CA ALA A 73 -2.81 11.03 4.19
C ALA A 73 -1.79 12.13 3.84
N ASP A 74 -2.03 12.89 2.76
CA ASP A 74 -1.20 14.03 2.38
C ASP A 74 -1.36 15.20 3.40
N ILE A 75 -0.45 15.27 4.36
CA ILE A 75 -0.45 16.29 5.42
C ILE A 75 -0.11 17.71 4.93
N THR A 76 0.42 17.85 3.70
CA THR A 76 0.91 19.12 3.13
C THR A 76 -0.05 19.81 2.15
N GLY A 77 -1.30 19.36 2.03
CA GLY A 77 -2.36 20.08 1.32
C GLY A 77 -3.41 19.15 0.69
N PRO A 78 -4.72 19.43 0.85
CA PRO A 78 -5.76 18.55 0.33
C PRO A 78 -5.78 18.63 -1.20
N SER A 79 -5.45 17.52 -1.85
CA SER A 79 -5.42 17.43 -3.32
C SER A 79 -6.50 16.50 -3.87
N ILE A 80 -7.28 15.86 -3.00
CA ILE A 80 -8.38 14.96 -3.33
C ILE A 80 -9.71 15.67 -3.02
N PRO A 81 -10.59 15.89 -4.02
CA PRO A 81 -11.94 16.37 -3.81
C PRO A 81 -12.90 15.27 -3.36
#